data_AF-A0A9E4LBG0-F1
#
_entry.id   AF-A0A9E4LBG0-F1
#
_cell.length_a   1.000
_cell.length_b   1.000
_cell.length_c   1.000
_cell.angle_alpha   90.00
_cell.angle_beta   90.00
_cell.angle_gamma   90.00
#
_symmetry.space_group_name_H-M   'P 1'
#
loop_
_entity.id
_entity.type
_entity.pdbx_description
1 polymer ?
#
loop_
_entity_poly.entity_id
_entity_poly.type
_entity_poly.pdbx_seq_one_letter_code
_entity_poly.pdbx_strand_id
1 'polypeptide(L)'
;MMEMAKLHRGGMLGIIASFLYLGFMGSGEVSMVAGILGEGSAAIIGFILIMIGSAIYGAIYTGWVESMATGGWQTLGVGLIYGIIWWIISPNIIVPAITGGSVLSLDISGAQFYAHIISGVSLAWIAEATGGSKEA
;
A
#
# COMPACT_ATOMS: atom_id res chain seq x y z
N MET A 1 0.49 8.68 23.61
CA MET A 1 -0.92 8.52 23.17
C MET A 1 -1.16 9.02 21.75
N MET A 2 -0.63 10.19 21.36
CA MET A 2 -0.79 10.76 20.01
C MET A 2 -0.25 9.87 18.86
N GLU A 3 0.82 9.11 19.10
CA GLU A 3 1.44 8.24 18.08
C GLU A 3 0.57 7.03 17.69
N MET A 4 -0.07 6.39 18.67
CA MET A 4 -0.97 5.25 18.42
C MET A 4 -2.23 5.67 17.64
N ALA A 5 -2.73 6.88 17.88
CA ALA A 5 -3.86 7.42 17.13
C ALA A 5 -3.53 7.63 15.64
N LYS A 6 -2.30 8.12 15.34
CA LYS A 6 -1.83 8.25 13.95
C LYS A 6 -1.69 6.90 13.25
N LEU A 7 -1.15 5.89 13.94
CA LEU A 7 -1.00 4.54 13.39
C LEU A 7 -2.36 3.87 13.13
N HIS A 8 -3.31 3.98 14.06
CA HIS A 8 -4.66 3.43 13.88
C HIS A 8 -5.39 4.11 12.72
N ARG A 9 -5.34 5.45 12.65
CA ARG A 9 -5.87 6.22 11.51
C ARG A 9 -5.26 5.72 10.22
N GLY A 10 -3.93 5.64 10.15
CA GLY A 10 -3.21 5.14 8.99
C GLY A 10 -3.66 3.76 8.58
N GLY A 11 -3.77 2.81 9.51
CA GLY A 11 -4.26 1.47 9.22
C GLY A 11 -5.63 1.46 8.54
N MET A 12 -6.57 2.26 9.06
CA MET A 12 -7.89 2.42 8.44
C MET A 12 -7.80 3.05 7.05
N LEU A 13 -7.02 4.12 6.88
CA LEU A 13 -6.88 4.79 5.59
C LEU A 13 -6.22 3.89 4.55
N GLY A 14 -5.24 3.08 4.95
CA GLY A 14 -4.60 2.11 4.08
C GLY A 14 -5.57 1.03 3.58
N ILE A 15 -6.43 0.52 4.47
CA ILE A 15 -7.51 -0.41 4.08
C ILE A 15 -8.49 0.26 3.09
N ILE A 16 -8.85 1.53 3.31
CA ILE A 16 -9.75 2.24 2.39
C ILE A 16 -9.08 2.42 1.02
N ALA A 17 -7.82 2.87 0.99
CA ALA A 17 -7.05 3.06 -0.23
C ALA A 17 -6.86 1.75 -1.02
N SER A 18 -6.76 0.61 -0.34
CA SER A 18 -6.52 -0.68 -0.99
C SER A 18 -7.73 -1.22 -1.76
N PHE A 19 -8.94 -0.69 -1.55
CA PHE A 19 -10.06 -1.00 -2.43
C PHE A 19 -9.86 -0.44 -3.85
N LEU A 20 -9.15 0.69 -4.00
CA LEU A 20 -8.77 1.20 -5.32
C LEU A 20 -7.67 0.33 -5.94
N TYR A 21 -6.70 -0.11 -5.14
CA TYR A 21 -5.68 -1.08 -5.55
C TYR A 21 -6.32 -2.38 -6.07
N LEU A 22 -7.21 -2.98 -5.28
CA LEU A 22 -7.92 -4.21 -5.63
C LEU A 22 -8.87 -4.01 -6.82
N GLY A 23 -9.54 -2.87 -6.91
CA GLY A 23 -10.37 -2.51 -8.05
C GLY A 23 -9.57 -2.43 -9.36
N PHE A 24 -8.33 -1.96 -9.29
CA PHE A 24 -7.42 -1.90 -10.44
C PHE A 24 -6.83 -3.27 -10.80
N MET A 25 -6.36 -4.02 -9.79
CA MET A 25 -5.69 -5.31 -9.99
C MET A 25 -6.65 -6.46 -10.29
N GLY A 26 -7.91 -6.34 -9.86
CA GLY A 26 -8.92 -7.39 -9.99
C GLY A 26 -8.67 -8.60 -9.08
N SER A 27 -9.46 -9.65 -9.28
CA SER A 27 -9.43 -10.86 -8.44
C SER A 27 -8.19 -11.74 -8.62
N GLY A 28 -7.42 -11.54 -9.70
CA GLY A 28 -6.20 -12.30 -9.95
C GLY A 28 -5.15 -12.10 -8.86
N GLU A 29 -5.05 -10.89 -8.32
CA GLU A 29 -4.12 -10.55 -7.24
C GLU A 29 -4.46 -11.25 -5.94
N VAL A 30 -5.76 -11.32 -5.60
CA VAL A 30 -6.23 -12.02 -4.40
C VAL A 30 -5.86 -13.50 -4.46
N SER A 31 -6.02 -14.13 -5.63
CA SER A 31 -5.63 -15.52 -5.84
C SER A 31 -4.12 -15.72 -5.80
N MET A 32 -3.34 -14.79 -6.38
CA MET A 32 -1.89 -14.82 -6.35
C MET A 32 -1.37 -14.77 -4.90
N VAL A 33 -1.85 -13.82 -4.10
CA VAL A 33 -1.45 -13.66 -2.70
C VAL A 33 -1.87 -14.87 -1.87
N ALA A 34 -3.05 -15.45 -2.12
CA ALA A 34 -3.46 -16.69 -1.46
C ALA A 34 -2.48 -17.84 -1.80
N GLY A 35 -2.05 -17.96 -3.05
CA GLY A 35 -1.12 -18.98 -3.52
C GLY A 35 0.26 -18.94 -2.85
N ILE A 36 0.67 -17.80 -2.30
CA ILE A 36 1.94 -17.68 -1.54
C ILE A 36 1.96 -18.60 -0.31
N LEU A 37 0.80 -18.87 0.30
CA LEU A 37 0.70 -19.76 1.46
C LEU A 37 0.58 -21.25 1.09
N GLY A 38 0.54 -21.58 -0.19
CA GLY A 38 0.45 -22.94 -0.70
C GLY A 38 -0.75 -23.17 -1.64
N GLU A 39 -0.66 -24.23 -2.44
CA GLU A 39 -1.72 -24.64 -3.37
C GLU A 39 -3.04 -24.94 -2.64
N GLY A 40 -4.16 -24.48 -3.22
CA GLY A 40 -5.49 -24.68 -2.64
C GLY A 40 -5.90 -23.67 -1.55
N SER A 41 -5.02 -22.71 -1.22
CA SER A 41 -5.35 -21.64 -0.29
C SER A 41 -6.58 -20.84 -0.74
N ALA A 42 -7.51 -20.62 0.18
CA ALA A 42 -8.78 -19.95 -0.13
C ALA A 42 -8.54 -18.47 -0.49
N ALA A 43 -9.28 -17.96 -1.48
CA ALA A 43 -9.19 -16.57 -1.92
C ALA A 43 -9.42 -15.56 -0.76
N ILE A 44 -10.26 -15.91 0.21
CA ILE A 44 -10.49 -15.08 1.41
C ILE A 44 -9.20 -14.85 2.22
N ILE A 45 -8.28 -15.82 2.23
CA ILE A 45 -6.99 -15.70 2.92
C ILE A 45 -6.13 -14.66 2.20
N GLY A 46 -6.06 -14.72 0.87
CA GLY A 46 -5.36 -13.70 0.08
C GLY A 46 -5.93 -12.31 0.28
N PHE A 47 -7.26 -12.17 0.33
CA PHE A 47 -7.92 -10.91 0.63
C PHE A 47 -7.54 -10.37 2.02
N ILE A 48 -7.58 -11.22 3.05
CA ILE A 48 -7.19 -10.85 4.42
C ILE A 48 -5.73 -10.40 4.48
N LEU A 49 -4.82 -11.12 3.81
CA LEU A 49 -3.40 -10.74 3.76
C LEU A 49 -3.20 -9.37 3.10
N ILE A 50 -3.92 -9.09 2.00
CA ILE A 50 -3.90 -7.77 1.36
C ILE A 50 -4.42 -6.71 2.33
N MET A 51 -5.51 -6.96 3.06
CA MET A 51 -6.02 -6.01 4.07
C MET A 51 -5.00 -5.74 5.19
N ILE A 52 -4.32 -6.77 5.69
CA ILE A 52 -3.26 -6.61 6.70
C ILE A 52 -2.10 -5.79 6.15
N GLY A 53 -1.60 -6.13 4.96
CA GLY A 53 -0.53 -5.39 4.29
C GLY A 53 -0.92 -3.93 4.05
N SER A 54 -2.16 -3.69 3.65
CA SER A 54 -2.73 -2.35 3.44
C SER A 54 -2.80 -1.55 4.73
N ALA A 55 -3.16 -2.18 5.85
CA ALA A 55 -3.16 -1.52 7.15
C ALA A 55 -1.74 -1.13 7.58
N ILE A 56 -0.74 -1.99 7.36
CA ILE A 56 0.67 -1.69 7.65
C ILE A 56 1.17 -0.55 6.76
N TYR A 57 0.87 -0.61 5.47
CA TYR A 57 1.16 0.43 4.48
C TYR A 57 0.58 1.79 4.92
N GLY A 58 -0.68 1.81 5.30
CA GLY A 58 -1.35 3.01 5.80
C GLY A 58 -0.75 3.54 7.10
N ALA A 59 -0.48 2.66 8.07
CA ALA A 59 0.07 3.04 9.38
C ALA A 59 1.47 3.66 9.27
N ILE A 60 2.33 3.10 8.42
CA ILE A 60 3.67 3.66 8.16
C ILE A 60 3.53 5.04 7.51
N TYR A 61 2.60 5.21 6.57
CA TYR A 61 2.40 6.49 5.92
C TYR A 61 2.05 7.60 6.92
N THR A 62 0.96 7.46 7.69
CA THR A 62 0.50 8.52 8.60
C THR A 62 1.37 8.69 9.84
N GLY A 63 2.08 7.63 10.25
CA GLY A 63 2.97 7.71 11.40
C GLY A 63 4.25 8.51 11.09
N TRP A 64 4.80 8.36 9.87
CA TRP A 64 6.17 8.75 9.58
C TRP A 64 6.33 9.56 8.28
N VAL A 65 5.59 9.19 7.22
CA VAL A 65 5.79 9.73 5.88
C VAL A 65 4.98 11.01 5.65
N GLU A 66 3.76 11.07 6.20
CA GLU A 66 2.85 12.22 6.08
C GLU A 66 3.50 13.52 6.60
N SER A 67 4.32 13.44 7.66
CA SER A 67 5.01 14.61 8.23
C SER A 67 6.11 15.20 7.33
N MET A 68 6.47 14.53 6.23
CA MET A 68 7.46 15.05 5.27
C MET A 68 6.86 16.09 4.31
N ALA A 69 5.53 16.20 4.25
CA ALA A 69 4.83 17.18 3.42
C ALA A 69 4.38 18.39 4.24
N THR A 70 4.55 19.60 3.70
CA THR A 70 4.11 20.86 4.33
C THR A 70 2.92 21.52 3.62
N GLY A 71 2.37 20.88 2.58
CA GLY A 71 1.14 21.34 1.93
C GLY A 71 0.55 20.30 0.98
N GLY A 72 -0.72 20.45 0.62
CA GLY A 72 -1.50 19.39 -0.05
C GLY A 72 -0.91 18.82 -1.35
N TRP A 73 -0.29 19.66 -2.20
CA TRP A 73 0.39 19.15 -3.41
C TRP A 73 1.64 18.31 -3.08
N GLN A 74 2.35 18.67 -2.02
CA GLN A 74 3.49 17.89 -1.55
C GLN A 74 3.04 16.57 -0.94
N THR A 75 1.88 16.53 -0.25
CA THR A 75 1.30 15.29 0.29
C THR A 75 1.09 14.26 -0.82
N LEU A 76 0.55 14.68 -1.97
CA LEU A 76 0.38 13.81 -3.14
C LEU A 76 1.72 13.34 -3.73
N GLY A 77 2.72 14.24 -3.82
CA GLY A 77 4.06 13.89 -4.29
C GLY A 77 4.76 12.88 -3.38
N VAL A 78 4.63 13.05 -2.06
CA VAL A 78 5.13 12.10 -1.06
C VAL A 78 4.39 10.76 -1.17
N GLY A 79 3.06 10.78 -1.39
CA GLY A 79 2.27 9.58 -1.66
C GLY A 79 2.72 8.81 -2.91
N LEU A 80 3.03 9.51 -3.98
CA LEU A 80 3.59 8.92 -5.20
C LEU A 80 4.92 8.21 -4.92
N ILE A 81 5.87 8.89 -4.27
CA ILE A 81 7.17 8.31 -3.91
C ILE A 81 6.98 7.09 -3.00
N TYR A 82 6.07 7.20 -2.03
CA TYR A 82 5.74 6.10 -1.12
C TYR A 82 5.16 4.88 -1.85
N GLY A 83 4.29 5.10 -2.83
CA GLY A 83 3.79 4.06 -3.74
C GLY A 83 4.92 3.38 -4.51
N ILE A 84 5.83 4.15 -5.11
CA ILE A 84 6.99 3.61 -5.84
C ILE A 84 7.90 2.78 -4.94
N ILE A 85 8.19 3.25 -3.72
CA ILE A 85 8.98 2.51 -2.74
C ILE A 85 8.33 1.16 -2.45
N TRP A 86 7.02 1.12 -2.24
CA TRP A 86 6.32 -0.11 -1.96
C TRP A 86 6.16 -1.04 -3.16
N TRP A 87 6.09 -0.50 -4.38
CA TRP A 87 6.21 -1.31 -5.58
C TRP A 87 7.57 -2.03 -5.64
N ILE A 88 8.65 -1.36 -5.28
CA ILE A 88 9.98 -2.01 -5.20
C ILE A 88 9.99 -3.07 -4.08
N ILE A 89 9.43 -2.76 -2.92
CA ILE A 89 9.49 -3.66 -1.76
C ILE A 89 8.58 -4.88 -1.91
N SER A 90 7.31 -4.69 -2.27
CA SER A 90 6.31 -5.76 -2.21
C SER A 90 6.45 -6.76 -3.37
N PRO A 91 6.05 -6.44 -4.62
CA PRO A 91 6.06 -7.40 -5.71
C PRO A 91 7.48 -7.70 -6.24
N ASN A 92 8.47 -6.84 -6.00
CA ASN A 92 9.82 -7.02 -6.57
C ASN A 92 10.87 -7.55 -5.57
N ILE A 93 10.62 -7.51 -4.26
CA ILE A 93 11.56 -8.04 -3.25
C ILE A 93 10.87 -9.11 -2.40
N ILE A 94 9.79 -8.76 -1.70
CA ILE A 94 9.15 -9.67 -0.74
C ILE A 94 8.55 -10.89 -1.46
N VAL A 95 7.71 -10.68 -2.47
CA VAL A 95 7.04 -11.80 -3.16
C VAL A 95 8.05 -12.76 -3.80
N PRO A 96 9.03 -12.31 -4.63
CA PRO A 96 9.99 -13.22 -5.25
C PRO A 96 10.90 -13.89 -4.22
N ALA A 97 11.27 -13.21 -3.12
CA ALA A 97 12.05 -13.83 -2.06
C ALA A 97 11.30 -14.99 -1.36
N ILE A 98 9.98 -14.87 -1.21
CA ILE A 98 9.15 -15.93 -0.61
C ILE A 98 8.91 -17.07 -1.59
N THR A 99 8.66 -16.76 -2.87
CA THR A 99 8.30 -17.76 -3.89
C THR A 99 9.51 -18.36 -4.61
N GLY A 100 10.74 -17.97 -4.27
CA GLY A 100 11.97 -18.45 -4.92
C GLY A 100 12.23 -17.85 -6.31
N GLY A 101 11.62 -16.70 -6.62
CA GLY A 101 11.81 -15.96 -7.87
C GLY A 101 13.02 -15.01 -7.85
N SER A 102 13.23 -14.32 -8.97
CA SER A 102 14.28 -13.29 -9.08
C SER A 102 13.83 -11.97 -8.43
N VAL A 103 14.61 -11.47 -7.49
CA VAL A 103 14.39 -10.14 -6.86
C VAL A 103 14.83 -9.01 -7.79
N LEU A 104 14.22 -7.83 -7.62
CA LEU A 104 14.53 -6.60 -8.37
C LEU A 104 14.29 -6.70 -9.88
N SER A 105 13.33 -7.54 -10.30
CA SER A 105 12.86 -7.61 -11.70
C SER A 105 11.88 -6.46 -12.02
N LEU A 106 12.42 -5.24 -12.10
CA LEU A 106 11.63 -4.01 -12.22
C LEU A 106 10.97 -3.87 -13.60
N ASP A 107 9.65 -3.97 -13.65
CA ASP A 107 8.82 -3.66 -14.83
C ASP A 107 7.87 -2.48 -14.56
N ILE A 108 8.16 -1.33 -15.18
CA ILE A 108 7.36 -0.11 -15.07
C ILE A 108 6.12 -0.10 -15.98
N SER A 109 6.01 -1.07 -16.89
CA SER A 109 4.85 -1.21 -17.80
C SER A 109 3.76 -2.12 -17.23
N GLY A 110 4.08 -2.90 -16.19
CA GLY A 110 3.18 -3.85 -15.56
C GLY A 110 2.12 -3.20 -14.66
N ALA A 111 0.98 -3.88 -14.52
CA ALA A 111 -0.13 -3.44 -13.67
C ALA A 111 0.30 -3.18 -12.21
N GLN A 112 1.25 -3.96 -11.69
CA GLN A 112 1.77 -3.80 -10.33
C GLN A 112 2.37 -2.42 -10.09
N PHE A 113 3.07 -1.84 -11.07
CA PHE A 113 3.64 -0.49 -10.93
C PHE A 113 2.55 0.56 -10.75
N TYR A 114 1.55 0.54 -11.64
CA TYR A 114 0.43 1.48 -11.60
C TYR A 114 -0.46 1.30 -10.37
N ALA A 115 -0.71 0.06 -9.95
CA ALA A 115 -1.52 -0.23 -8.78
C ALA A 115 -0.92 0.38 -7.49
N HIS A 116 0.39 0.32 -7.33
CA HIS A 116 1.09 0.90 -6.19
C HIS A 116 1.16 2.44 -6.25
N ILE A 117 1.24 3.02 -7.44
CA ILE A 117 1.08 4.47 -7.62
C ILE A 117 -0.33 4.90 -7.19
N ILE A 118 -1.35 4.20 -7.67
CA ILE A 118 -2.75 4.48 -7.32
C ILE A 118 -2.95 4.36 -5.82
N SER A 119 -2.42 3.31 -5.17
CA SER A 119 -2.55 3.12 -3.73
C SER A 119 -1.85 4.24 -2.94
N GLY A 120 -0.65 4.65 -3.34
CA GLY A 120 0.10 5.68 -2.63
C GLY A 120 -0.50 7.08 -2.77
N VAL A 121 -0.91 7.44 -3.99
CA VAL A 121 -1.58 8.72 -4.24
C VAL A 121 -2.95 8.77 -3.58
N SER A 122 -3.73 7.68 -3.65
CA SER A 122 -5.05 7.65 -2.99
C SER A 122 -4.95 7.69 -1.48
N LEU A 123 -4.01 6.97 -0.87
CA LEU A 123 -3.76 7.04 0.56
C LEU A 123 -3.40 8.47 0.99
N ALA A 124 -2.47 9.11 0.27
CA ALA A 124 -2.08 10.49 0.53
C ALA A 124 -3.24 11.47 0.39
N TRP A 125 -4.05 11.30 -0.65
CA TRP A 125 -5.23 12.14 -0.88
C TRP A 125 -6.27 11.98 0.23
N ILE A 126 -6.57 10.75 0.64
CA ILE A 126 -7.52 10.46 1.73
C ILE A 126 -6.97 11.02 3.05
N ALA A 127 -5.66 10.87 3.30
CA ALA A 127 -5.01 11.41 4.48
C ALA A 127 -5.16 12.94 4.52
N GLU A 128 -4.81 13.65 3.45
CA GLU A 128 -5.00 15.10 3.35
C GLU A 128 -6.47 15.51 3.56
N ALA A 129 -7.40 14.85 2.87
CA ALA A 129 -8.83 15.15 2.94
C ALA A 129 -9.44 14.93 4.34
N THR A 130 -8.84 14.06 5.15
CA THR A 130 -9.34 13.72 6.50
C THR A 130 -8.56 14.40 7.62
N GLY A 131 -7.77 15.44 7.31
CA GLY A 131 -7.06 16.26 8.31
C GLY A 131 -5.54 16.11 8.33
N GLY A 132 -4.95 15.50 7.30
CA GLY A 132 -3.52 15.61 7.05
C GLY A 132 -3.14 17.08 6.83
N SER A 133 -2.05 17.51 7.47
CA SER A 133 -1.46 18.86 7.44
C SER A 133 -2.07 19.99 8.30
N LYS A 134 -2.97 19.71 9.28
CA LYS A 134 -3.50 20.76 10.18
C LYS A 134 -3.08 20.70 11.66
N GLU A 135 -2.14 19.83 12.03
CA GLU A 135 -1.64 19.72 13.41
C GLU A 135 -0.10 19.66 13.47
N ALA A 136 0.57 20.67 12.90
CA ALA A 136 1.99 20.94 13.12
C ALA A 136 2.16 22.36 13.68
#